data_AF-A0A432XL06-F1
#
_entry.id   AF-A0A432XL06-F1
#
_cell.length_a   1.000
_cell.length_b   1.000
_cell.length_c   1.000
_cell.angle_alpha   90.00
_cell.angle_beta   90.00
_cell.angle_gamma   90.00
#
_symmetry.space_group_name_H-M   'P 1'
#
loop_
_entity.id
_entity.type
_entity.pdbx_description
1 polymer ?
#
loop_
_entity_poly.entity_id
_entity_poly.type
_entity_poly.pdbx_seq_one_letter_code
_entity_poly.pdbx_strand_id
1 'polypeptide(L)' 'MAFDSWQEAIWMGGYGFYVWLSFGVSLLAIAILVVHGLLTRKKLAAMAVQEQQRKQRLARRQQQERAQRKEKGAQ' A
#
# COMPACT_ATOMS: atom_id res chain seq x y z
N MET A 1 -1.05 45.44 -17.28
CA MET A 1 -1.72 44.92 -16.06
C MET A 1 -0.64 44.22 -15.23
N ALA A 2 -0.85 43.82 -13.96
CA ALA A 2 0.28 43.33 -13.14
C ALA A 2 1.00 42.09 -13.73
N PHE A 3 0.33 41.36 -14.62
CA PHE A 3 0.88 40.27 -15.44
C PHE A 3 0.11 40.28 -16.77
N ASP A 4 0.79 40.45 -17.90
CA ASP A 4 0.14 40.49 -19.22
C ASP A 4 0.23 39.15 -19.97
N SER A 5 0.91 38.14 -19.40
CA SER A 5 0.99 36.79 -20.00
C SER A 5 1.27 35.67 -19.00
N TRP A 6 0.83 34.45 -19.33
CA TRP A 6 1.15 33.21 -18.60
C TRP A 6 2.67 32.96 -18.50
N GLN A 7 3.42 33.44 -19.49
CA GLN A 7 4.87 33.37 -19.55
C GLN A 7 5.52 34.23 -18.45
N GLU A 8 5.01 35.43 -18.17
CA GLU A 8 5.53 36.29 -17.09
C GLU A 8 5.30 35.68 -15.71
N ALA A 9 4.21 34.96 -15.49
CA ALA A 9 3.97 34.24 -14.24
C ALA A 9 4.97 33.09 -14.01
N ILE A 10 5.45 32.45 -15.08
CA ILE A 10 6.45 31.37 -15.03
C ILE A 10 7.88 31.92 -15.03
N TRP A 11 8.10 33.05 -15.69
CA TRP A 11 9.41 33.67 -15.90
C TRP A 11 9.55 35.03 -15.18
N MET A 12 8.84 35.25 -14.06
CA MET A 12 8.93 36.44 -13.19
C MET A 12 10.38 36.71 -12.77
N GLY A 13 11.20 37.31 -13.63
CA GLY A 13 12.61 37.64 -13.38
C GLY A 13 13.47 36.53 -12.78
N GLY A 14 13.14 35.24 -12.98
CA GLY A 14 13.86 34.09 -12.40
C GLY A 14 13.22 33.40 -11.18
N TYR A 15 12.10 33.90 -10.64
CA TYR A 15 11.48 33.32 -9.43
C TYR A 15 10.52 32.15 -9.68
N GLY A 16 9.94 32.03 -10.87
CA GLY A 16 8.95 30.97 -11.15
C GLY A 16 9.53 29.55 -11.09
N PHE A 17 10.85 29.39 -11.29
CA PHE A 17 11.54 28.11 -11.09
C PHE A 17 11.38 27.60 -9.64
N TYR A 18 11.56 28.47 -8.65
CA TYR A 18 11.44 28.09 -7.23
C TYR A 18 10.01 27.72 -6.87
N VAL A 19 9.02 28.43 -7.42
CA VAL A 19 7.60 28.14 -7.20
C VAL A 19 7.26 26.75 -7.74
N TRP A 20 7.61 26.46 -8.99
CA TRP A 20 7.41 25.15 -9.60
C TRP A 20 8.15 24.04 -8.86
N LEU A 21 9.37 24.29 -8.38
CA LEU A 21 10.11 23.32 -7.58
C LEU A 21 9.38 23.03 -6.27
N SER A 22 8.85 24.07 -5.60
CA SER A 22 8.10 23.93 -4.35
C SER A 22 6.80 23.13 -4.53
N PHE A 23 6.08 23.39 -5.63
CA PHE A 23 4.94 22.56 -6.03
C PHE A 23 5.36 21.12 -6.34
N GLY A 24 6.45 20.92 -7.08
CA GLY A 24 7.00 19.60 -7.40
C GLY A 24 7.39 18.81 -6.15
N VAL A 25 8.07 19.44 -5.18
CA VAL A 25 8.45 18.83 -3.90
C VAL A 25 7.21 18.49 -3.09
N SER A 26 6.20 19.34 -3.07
CA SER A 26 4.93 19.07 -2.38
C SER A 26 4.19 17.89 -3.02
N LEU A 27 4.11 17.85 -4.35
CA LEU A 27 3.54 16.72 -5.10
C LEU A 27 4.31 15.43 -4.83
N LEU A 28 5.64 15.50 -4.82
CA LEU A 28 6.51 14.37 -4.50
C LEU A 28 6.26 13.85 -3.09
N ALA A 29 6.14 14.74 -2.10
CA ALA A 29 5.85 14.36 -0.71
C ALA A 29 4.51 13.63 -0.60
N ILE A 30 3.46 14.14 -1.25
CA ILE A 30 2.14 13.48 -1.29
C ILE A 30 2.25 12.11 -1.98
N ALA A 31 2.94 12.04 -3.12
CA ALA A 31 3.13 10.79 -3.85
C ALA A 31 3.85 9.73 -3.00
N ILE A 32 4.91 10.12 -2.29
CA ILE A 32 5.62 9.24 -1.34
C ILE A 32 4.67 8.75 -0.26
N LEU A 33 3.85 9.63 0.33
CA LEU A 33 2.90 9.27 1.38
C LEU A 33 1.84 8.27 0.89
N VAL A 34 1.31 8.49 -0.32
CA VAL A 34 0.35 7.60 -0.97
C VAL A 34 0.97 6.24 -1.26
N VAL A 35 2.15 6.21 -1.87
CA VAL A 35 2.89 4.97 -2.15
C VAL A 35 3.17 4.22 -0.86
N HIS A 36 3.62 4.92 0.19
CA HIS A 36 3.87 4.33 1.49
C HIS A 36 2.60 3.72 2.11
N GLY A 37 1.46 4.42 2.02
CA GLY A 37 0.17 3.92 2.47
C GLY A 37 -0.28 2.65 1.73
N LEU A 38 -0.11 2.63 0.40
CA LEU A 38 -0.44 1.46 -0.44
C LEU A 38 0.45 0.26 -0.12
N LEU A 39 1.77 0.48 0.02
CA LEU A 39 2.72 -0.57 0.39
C LEU A 39 2.46 -1.11 1.80
N THR A 40 2.08 -0.24 2.73
CA THR A 40 1.74 -0.63 4.11
C THR A 40 0.51 -1.53 4.12
N ARG A 41 -0.55 -1.18 3.40
CA ARG A 41 -1.75 -2.02 3.26
C ARG A 41 -1.43 -3.38 2.63
N LYS A 42 -0.56 -3.41 1.61
CA LYS A 42 -0.08 -4.67 1.01
C LYS A 42 0.71 -5.53 2.00
N LYS A 43 1.59 -4.93 2.81
CA LYS A 43 2.33 -5.67 3.86
C LYS A 43 1.40 -6.26 4.90
N LEU A 44 0.41 -5.51 5.36
CA LEU A 44 -0.61 -5.99 6.31
C LEU A 44 -1.41 -7.17 5.73
N ALA A 45 -1.86 -7.05 4.48
CA ALA A 45 -2.57 -8.13 3.79
C ALA A 45 -1.68 -9.38 3.61
N ALA A 46 -0.40 -9.20 3.27
CA ALA A 46 0.54 -10.32 3.12
C ALA A 46 0.78 -11.06 4.44
N MET A 47 0.93 -10.33 5.55
CA MET A 47 1.07 -10.93 6.88
C MET A 47 -0.19 -11.70 7.29
N ALA A 48 -1.38 -11.12 7.07
CA ALA A 48 -2.65 -11.78 7.36
C ALA A 48 -2.83 -13.08 6.55
N VAL A 49 -2.49 -13.07 5.26
CA VAL A 49 -2.57 -14.26 4.39
C VAL A 49 -1.62 -15.35 4.88
N GLN A 50 -0.40 -15.01 5.28
CA GLN A 50 0.58 -15.98 5.76
C GLN A 50 0.12 -16.67 7.06
N GLU A 51 -0.46 -15.92 7.98
CA GLU A 51 -1.00 -16.48 9.23
C GLU A 51 -2.24 -17.35 8.96
N GLN A 52 -3.10 -16.92 8.04
CA GLN A 52 -4.29 -17.67 7.63
C GLN A 52 -3.94 -19.01 6.98
N GLN A 53 -2.89 -19.05 6.14
CA GLN A 53 -2.39 -20.29 5.55
C GLN A 53 -1.86 -21.28 6.61
N ARG A 54 -1.21 -20.79 7.67
CA ARG A 54 -0.76 -21.66 8.78
C ARG A 54 -1.94 -22.24 9.54
N LYS A 55 -2.94 -21.43 9.88
CA LYS A 55 -4.16 -21.89 10.58
C LYS A 55 -4.94 -22.91 9.75
N GLN A 56 -5.08 -22.70 8.43
CA GLN A 56 -5.74 -23.66 7.53
C GLN A 56 -5.02 -25.02 7.47
N ARG A 57 -3.68 -25.05 7.49
CA ARG A 57 -2.92 -26.31 7.50
C ARG A 57 -3.16 -27.12 8.78
N LEU A 58 -3.20 -26.46 9.94
CA LEU A 58 -3.52 -27.14 11.20
C LEU A 58 -4.97 -27.63 11.23
N ALA A 59 -5.91 -26.82 10.76
CA ALA A 59 -7.33 -27.20 10.70
C ALA A 59 -7.55 -28.45 9.83
N ARG A 60 -6.88 -28.54 8.67
CA ARG A 60 -6.94 -29.73 7.80
C ARG A 60 -6.39 -30.99 8.49
N ARG A 61 -5.29 -30.89 9.23
CA ARG A 61 -4.71 -32.03 9.98
C ARG A 61 -5.66 -32.50 11.08
N GLN A 62 -6.25 -31.59 11.84
CA GLN A 62 -7.23 -31.95 12.87
C GLN A 62 -8.49 -32.58 12.28
N GLN A 63 -8.97 -32.12 11.12
CA GLN A 63 -10.11 -32.74 10.44
C GLN A 63 -9.78 -34.17 9.99
N GLN A 64 -8.58 -34.41 9.45
CA GLN A 64 -8.12 -35.73 9.06
C GLN A 64 -7.98 -36.67 10.27
N GLU A 65 -7.41 -36.20 11.38
CA GLU A 65 -7.33 -37.00 12.62
C GLU A 65 -8.71 -37.32 13.18
N ARG A 66 -9.65 -36.35 13.17
CA ARG A 66 -11.03 -36.59 13.61
C ARG A 66 -11.76 -37.58 12.70
N ALA A 67 -11.54 -37.52 11.39
CA ALA A 67 -12.11 -38.48 10.44
C ALA A 67 -11.55 -39.89 10.67
N GLN A 68 -10.22 -40.02 10.82
CA GLN A 68 -9.57 -41.31 11.12
C GLN A 68 -9.97 -41.88 12.48
N ARG A 69 -10.16 -41.04 13.50
CA ARG A 69 -10.67 -41.49 14.82
C ARG A 69 -12.11 -42.00 14.74
N LYS A 70 -12.95 -41.38 13.93
CA LYS A 70 -14.33 -41.83 13.72
C LYS A 70 -14.38 -43.18 12.99
N GLU A 71 -13.54 -43.37 11.98
CA GLU A 71 -13.44 -44.66 11.28
C GLU A 71 -12.89 -45.78 12.17
N LYS A 72 -11.88 -45.50 13.00
CA LYS A 72 -11.31 -46.50 13.92
C LYS A 72 -12.17 -46.80 15.16
N GLY A 73 -13.06 -45.91 15.57
CA GLY A 73 -13.98 -46.12 16.69
C GLY A 73 -15.33 -46.73 16.28
N ALA A 74 -15.59 -46.87 14.98
CA ALA A 74 -16.77 -47.52 14.42
C ALA A 74 -16.50 -48.95 13.94
N GLN A 75 -15.24 -49.42 14.03
CA GLN A 75 -14.82 -50.83 13.88
C GLN A 75 -14.70 -51.47 15.25
#